data_AF-D0N8W5-F1
#
_entry.id   AF-D0N8W5-F1
#
_cell.length_a   1.000
_cell.length_b   1.000
_cell.length_c   1.000
_cell.angle_alpha   90.00
_cell.angle_beta   90.00
_cell.angle_gamma   90.00
#
_symmetry.space_group_name_H-M   'P 1'
#
loop_
_entity.id
_entity.type
_entity.pdbx_description
1 polymer ?
#
loop_
_entity_poly.entity_id
_entity_poly.type
_entity_poly.pdbx_seq_one_letter_code
_entity_poly.pdbx_strand_id
1 'polypeptide(L)'
;MLNVKTVNNKIPFDMKTRWSKAIIGVRDILKQQACRYSAVVDNTTARMIAYALEIAAVTFMQLEWTVELFYEVLKKCFERVAKKSSGSLATMIREAKDDELLERLLWTYRGLMKTMKTLSNNEAPQRISVILSMMEIMMEVDAGRKCEKDVRNVVHQARSWVSKTTRQDYMSYRLRCFAGKAAVYAENMKNSQAELSSIAKITNALNNSSKQQTPKLQIVAMSFSFNFAFDSVSAAPTATAPPSTLDVSTPMRNGEKFVWSPSSSAFSTVQVGDMTFEIVNTTDADFQTRTGAISSILTTSDVETGVYEGGFKLWECAVDLVKFVETQLRQGKLTMPPSVLELGCGHGLPGIHALQRGADRVVFSDYNKEVLELTTCPNVHQNAQELYNKAEFYAGAWTGMSQYMKDVEHQTEDQMQFDLILTAETIYTEKVAVELFQTIKRHLRRSPNARALVAAKKYYFGTNGSVQHFVGLVQADGVFRAETLWEERDCKSNIREIVQLTYPC
;
A
#
# COMPACT_ATOMS: atom_id res chain seq x y z
N MET A 1 -12.51 34.27 18.15
CA MET A 1 -11.98 32.99 17.62
C MET A 1 -13.01 31.91 17.90
N LEU A 2 -13.58 31.29 16.86
CA LEU A 2 -14.42 30.09 17.03
C LEU A 2 -13.57 28.88 16.68
N ASN A 3 -13.71 27.82 17.46
CA ASN A 3 -12.89 26.60 17.43
C ASN A 3 -13.85 25.47 17.04
N VAL A 4 -13.51 24.55 16.11
CA VAL A 4 -14.38 23.44 15.64
C VAL A 4 -14.15 22.22 16.56
N LYS A 5 -15.17 21.45 16.90
CA LYS A 5 -15.04 20.05 17.39
C LYS A 5 -15.68 19.16 16.33
N THR A 6 -15.26 17.89 16.18
CA THR A 6 -15.82 16.82 15.30
C THR A 6 -16.10 15.53 16.11
N VAL A 7 -17.13 14.73 15.78
CA VAL A 7 -17.56 13.43 16.35
C VAL A 7 -17.98 12.43 15.23
N ASN A 8 -17.36 11.24 15.17
CA ASN A 8 -17.59 10.16 14.20
C ASN A 8 -17.47 10.55 12.69
N ASN A 9 -16.36 11.17 12.27
CA ASN A 9 -16.19 11.75 10.91
C ASN A 9 -17.15 12.84 10.48
N LYS A 10 -18.04 13.23 11.37
CA LYS A 10 -18.92 14.36 11.20
C LYS A 10 -18.48 15.42 12.21
N ILE A 11 -18.59 16.69 11.86
CA ILE A 11 -18.62 17.75 12.86
C ILE A 11 -19.80 17.37 13.82
N PRO A 12 -19.71 17.31 15.18
CA PRO A 12 -20.90 17.14 15.97
C PRO A 12 -21.86 18.26 15.57
N PHE A 13 -23.13 17.91 15.52
CA PHE A 13 -24.18 18.69 14.88
C PHE A 13 -24.22 20.16 15.37
N ASP A 14 -23.79 20.42 16.60
CA ASP A 14 -23.76 21.72 17.26
C ASP A 14 -22.57 22.63 16.81
N MET A 15 -21.45 22.04 16.38
CA MET A 15 -20.26 22.75 15.90
C MET A 15 -20.32 23.13 14.42
N LYS A 16 -21.02 22.32 13.63
CA LYS A 16 -21.30 22.58 12.22
C LYS A 16 -22.05 23.91 12.11
N THR A 17 -23.02 24.10 12.99
CA THR A 17 -23.81 25.33 13.17
C THR A 17 -22.99 26.54 13.68
N ARG A 18 -22.00 26.34 14.54
CA ARG A 18 -21.13 27.43 15.05
C ARG A 18 -20.15 27.96 14.02
N TRP A 19 -19.62 27.09 13.15
CA TRP A 19 -18.71 27.49 12.08
C TRP A 19 -19.43 28.04 10.86
N SER A 20 -20.60 27.50 10.50
CA SER A 20 -21.47 28.14 9.51
C SER A 20 -21.87 29.55 9.94
N LYS A 21 -22.20 29.76 11.23
CA LYS A 21 -22.49 31.12 11.76
C LYS A 21 -21.25 32.03 11.81
N ALA A 22 -20.06 31.50 12.09
CA ALA A 22 -18.81 32.27 12.06
C ALA A 22 -18.45 32.73 10.64
N ILE A 23 -18.60 31.84 9.66
CA ILE A 23 -18.33 32.12 8.24
C ILE A 23 -19.42 33.05 7.66
N ILE A 24 -20.69 32.89 8.05
CA ILE A 24 -21.77 33.85 7.75
C ILE A 24 -21.49 35.22 8.40
N GLY A 25 -20.96 35.26 9.63
CA GLY A 25 -20.54 36.49 10.29
C GLY A 25 -19.37 37.19 9.59
N VAL A 26 -18.37 36.44 9.14
CA VAL A 26 -17.25 36.97 8.33
C VAL A 26 -17.74 37.45 6.95
N ARG A 27 -18.67 36.72 6.32
CA ARG A 27 -19.37 37.14 5.09
C ARG A 27 -20.13 38.45 5.28
N ASP A 28 -20.87 38.61 6.36
CA ASP A 28 -21.69 39.78 6.62
C ASP A 28 -20.83 41.00 6.99
N ILE A 29 -19.72 40.80 7.71
CA ILE A 29 -18.70 41.84 7.96
C ILE A 29 -18.06 42.29 6.65
N LEU A 30 -17.69 41.36 5.76
CA LEU A 30 -17.09 41.68 4.46
C LEU A 30 -18.09 42.34 3.50
N LYS A 31 -19.37 41.95 3.51
CA LYS A 31 -20.46 42.64 2.77
C LYS A 31 -20.71 44.04 3.32
N GLN A 32 -20.71 44.21 4.64
CA GLN A 32 -20.93 45.51 5.29
C GLN A 32 -19.73 46.45 5.10
N GLN A 33 -18.50 45.92 5.05
CA GLN A 33 -17.31 46.66 4.65
C GLN A 33 -17.32 47.03 3.17
N ALA A 34 -17.76 46.13 2.28
CA ALA A 34 -17.94 46.43 0.85
C ALA A 34 -19.03 47.48 0.59
N CYS A 35 -20.10 47.52 1.40
CA CYS A 35 -21.13 48.57 1.33
C CYS A 35 -20.71 49.92 1.96
N ARG A 36 -19.77 49.94 2.91
CA ARG A 36 -19.29 51.17 3.59
C ARG A 36 -18.06 51.80 2.93
N TYR A 37 -17.21 51.00 2.30
CA TYR A 37 -16.03 51.46 1.55
C TYR A 37 -16.32 51.38 0.05
N SER A 38 -17.23 52.22 -0.43
CA SER A 38 -17.56 52.29 -1.86
C SER A 38 -16.42 52.85 -2.73
N ALA A 39 -15.28 53.21 -2.16
CA ALA A 39 -14.23 53.95 -2.87
C ALA A 39 -12.83 53.31 -2.91
N VAL A 40 -12.56 52.17 -2.24
CA VAL A 40 -11.14 51.72 -2.07
C VAL A 40 -10.86 50.23 -2.31
N VAL A 41 -11.86 49.36 -2.50
CA VAL A 41 -11.61 47.95 -2.86
C VAL A 41 -12.49 47.56 -4.03
N ASP A 42 -11.88 47.02 -5.10
CA ASP A 42 -12.62 46.46 -6.23
C ASP A 42 -13.63 45.43 -5.70
N ASN A 43 -14.90 45.78 -5.83
CA ASN A 43 -16.07 45.05 -5.31
C ASN A 43 -16.11 43.61 -5.86
N THR A 44 -15.41 43.35 -6.96
CA THR A 44 -15.26 42.03 -7.60
C THR A 44 -14.44 41.07 -6.74
N THR A 45 -13.33 41.51 -6.16
CA THR A 45 -12.45 40.65 -5.32
C THR A 45 -13.14 40.23 -4.04
N ALA A 46 -13.85 41.15 -3.39
CA ALA A 46 -14.62 40.85 -2.18
C ALA A 46 -15.77 39.86 -2.47
N ARG A 47 -16.43 39.99 -3.63
CA ARG A 47 -17.47 39.04 -4.09
C ARG A 47 -16.90 37.67 -4.41
N MET A 48 -15.74 37.59 -5.06
CA MET A 48 -15.04 36.33 -5.34
C MET A 48 -14.60 35.61 -4.07
N ILE A 49 -14.09 36.34 -3.07
CA ILE A 49 -13.71 35.78 -1.77
C ILE A 49 -14.94 35.27 -1.01
N ALA A 50 -16.04 36.02 -1.03
CA ALA A 50 -17.29 35.58 -0.43
C ALA A 50 -17.84 34.30 -1.10
N TYR A 51 -17.76 34.21 -2.43
CA TYR A 51 -18.19 33.04 -3.20
C TYR A 51 -17.27 31.82 -3.00
N ALA A 52 -15.95 32.03 -2.91
CA ALA A 52 -14.99 30.96 -2.60
C ALA A 52 -15.19 30.41 -1.18
N LEU A 53 -15.53 31.27 -0.22
CA LEU A 53 -15.89 30.86 1.15
C LEU A 53 -17.23 30.11 1.19
N GLU A 54 -18.17 30.44 0.30
CA GLU A 54 -19.45 29.75 0.13
C GLU A 54 -19.25 28.32 -0.42
N ILE A 55 -18.42 28.16 -1.45
CA ILE A 55 -18.03 26.85 -1.98
C ILE A 55 -17.28 26.04 -0.92
N ALA A 56 -16.30 26.63 -0.23
CA ALA A 56 -15.57 25.95 0.83
C ALA A 56 -16.49 25.48 1.97
N ALA A 57 -17.45 26.30 2.39
CA ALA A 57 -18.43 25.93 3.41
C ALA A 57 -19.32 24.75 2.96
N VAL A 58 -19.75 24.72 1.69
CA VAL A 58 -20.53 23.63 1.11
C VAL A 58 -19.70 22.34 1.02
N THR A 59 -18.44 22.43 0.59
CA THR A 59 -17.50 21.28 0.55
C THR A 59 -17.21 20.73 1.95
N PHE A 60 -17.00 21.58 2.95
CA PHE A 60 -16.80 21.16 4.35
C PHE A 60 -18.04 20.51 4.98
N MET A 61 -19.25 20.85 4.50
CA MET A 61 -20.49 20.25 4.98
C MET A 61 -20.66 18.78 4.55
N GLN A 62 -19.97 18.35 3.47
CA GLN A 62 -20.18 17.07 2.79
C GLN A 62 -19.13 15.96 3.07
N LEU A 63 -18.03 16.25 3.77
CA LEU A 63 -16.91 15.28 3.90
C LEU A 63 -17.00 14.36 5.14
N GLU A 64 -16.77 13.06 4.93
CA GLU A 64 -16.43 12.06 5.96
C GLU A 64 -14.90 11.85 6.02
N TRP A 65 -14.27 11.98 7.20
CA TRP A 65 -12.80 11.94 7.33
C TRP A 65 -12.19 10.53 7.35
N THR A 66 -11.86 9.98 6.18
CA THR A 66 -11.15 8.70 6.07
C THR A 66 -9.63 8.84 6.29
N VAL A 67 -8.89 7.72 6.45
CA VAL A 67 -7.41 7.72 6.60
C VAL A 67 -6.75 8.43 5.42
N GLU A 68 -7.33 8.25 4.24
CA GLU A 68 -6.88 8.75 2.95
C GLU A 68 -7.03 10.27 2.85
N LEU A 69 -8.14 10.83 3.37
CA LEU A 69 -8.36 12.28 3.40
C LEU A 69 -7.39 12.96 4.38
N PHE A 70 -6.99 12.28 5.46
CA PHE A 70 -5.97 12.77 6.38
C PHE A 70 -4.57 12.81 5.74
N TYR A 71 -4.18 11.76 5.02
CA TYR A 71 -2.91 11.74 4.29
C TYR A 71 -2.87 12.76 3.15
N GLU A 72 -3.97 12.95 2.40
CA GLU A 72 -4.07 13.99 1.37
C GLU A 72 -4.00 15.42 1.94
N VAL A 73 -4.64 15.67 3.09
CA VAL A 73 -4.53 16.96 3.78
C VAL A 73 -3.11 17.19 4.29
N LEU A 74 -2.45 16.18 4.86
CA LEU A 74 -1.03 16.28 5.23
C LEU A 74 -0.17 16.56 4.01
N LYS A 75 -0.28 15.75 2.96
CA LYS A 75 0.48 15.90 1.71
C LYS A 75 0.34 17.30 1.12
N LYS A 76 -0.88 17.83 1.03
CA LYS A 76 -1.14 19.22 0.57
C LYS A 76 -0.61 20.29 1.52
N CYS A 77 -0.62 20.06 2.84
CA CYS A 77 0.05 20.96 3.79
C CYS A 77 1.58 20.97 3.60
N PHE A 78 2.18 19.88 3.10
CA PHE A 78 3.62 19.72 2.91
C PHE A 78 4.13 19.98 1.49
N GLU A 79 3.28 20.19 0.49
CA GLU A 79 3.69 20.58 -0.87
C GLU A 79 4.50 21.90 -0.90
N ARG A 80 4.41 22.73 0.14
CA ARG A 80 5.28 23.90 0.34
C ARG A 80 6.69 23.57 0.85
N VAL A 81 6.88 22.43 1.51
CA VAL A 81 8.17 21.95 2.06
C VAL A 81 8.86 20.98 1.09
N ALA A 82 8.08 20.14 0.40
CA ALA A 82 8.55 19.05 -0.47
C ALA A 82 9.30 19.52 -1.74
N LYS A 83 9.30 20.81 -2.08
CA LYS A 83 10.09 21.32 -3.21
C LYS A 83 11.62 21.24 -3.01
N LYS A 84 12.11 20.73 -1.87
CA LYS A 84 13.55 20.68 -1.55
C LYS A 84 14.09 19.32 -1.07
N SER A 85 13.29 18.26 -0.93
CA SER A 85 13.76 17.01 -0.30
C SER A 85 13.03 15.76 -0.80
N SER A 86 13.77 14.74 -1.21
CA SER A 86 13.28 13.42 -1.69
C SER A 86 13.21 12.36 -0.57
N GLY A 87 12.87 12.76 0.66
CA GLY A 87 12.85 11.90 1.84
C GLY A 87 11.45 11.43 2.26
N SER A 88 11.37 10.48 3.19
CA SER A 88 10.09 10.07 3.81
C SER A 88 9.41 11.26 4.52
N LEU A 89 8.08 11.22 4.69
CA LEU A 89 7.31 12.29 5.34
C LEU A 89 7.90 12.68 6.72
N ALA A 90 8.32 11.71 7.52
CA ALA A 90 8.96 11.96 8.81
C ALA A 90 10.32 12.67 8.67
N THR A 91 11.07 12.38 7.60
CA THR A 91 12.36 13.03 7.32
C THR A 91 12.16 14.47 6.89
N MET A 92 11.20 14.73 6.00
CA MET A 92 10.83 16.10 5.59
C MET A 92 10.37 16.95 6.79
N ILE A 93 9.63 16.34 7.72
CA ILE A 93 9.16 17.01 8.94
C ILE A 93 10.33 17.31 9.90
N ARG A 94 11.25 16.36 10.10
CA ARG A 94 12.45 16.58 10.93
C ARG A 94 13.35 17.67 10.36
N GLU A 95 13.51 17.72 9.05
CA GLU A 95 14.28 18.74 8.34
C GLU A 95 13.63 20.13 8.41
N ALA A 96 12.30 20.20 8.40
CA ALA A 96 11.56 21.45 8.52
C ALA A 96 11.66 22.11 9.91
N LYS A 97 12.05 21.36 10.96
CA LYS A 97 12.09 21.81 12.37
C LYS A 97 10.83 22.57 12.80
N ASP A 98 9.68 22.16 12.28
CA ASP A 98 8.41 22.83 12.49
C ASP A 98 7.72 22.31 13.75
N ASP A 99 8.04 22.92 14.89
CA ASP A 99 7.40 22.63 16.18
C ASP A 99 5.88 22.91 16.17
N GLU A 100 5.40 23.80 15.29
CA GLU A 100 3.98 24.14 15.16
C GLU A 100 3.19 22.99 14.52
N LEU A 101 3.82 22.26 13.62
CA LEU A 101 3.25 21.08 12.98
C LEU A 101 3.02 19.93 13.97
N LEU A 102 4.00 19.62 14.85
CA LEU A 102 3.84 18.58 15.85
C LEU A 102 2.65 18.88 16.78
N GLU A 103 2.46 20.15 17.13
CA GLU A 103 1.29 20.61 17.90
C GLU A 103 -0.02 20.47 17.12
N ARG A 104 -0.03 20.76 15.81
CA ARG A 104 -1.22 20.55 14.94
C ARG A 104 -1.57 19.07 14.80
N LEU A 105 -0.58 18.20 14.69
CA LEU A 105 -0.75 16.74 14.66
C LEU A 105 -1.29 16.23 16.00
N LEU A 106 -0.72 16.68 17.12
CA LEU A 106 -1.19 16.39 18.48
C LEU A 106 -2.63 16.84 18.69
N TRP A 107 -3.00 18.05 18.26
CA TRP A 107 -4.35 18.58 18.36
C TRP A 107 -5.35 17.73 17.58
N THR A 108 -4.99 17.34 16.35
CA THR A 108 -5.82 16.50 15.48
C THR A 108 -6.00 15.10 16.08
N TYR A 109 -4.92 14.48 16.56
CA TYR A 109 -4.95 13.19 17.26
C TYR A 109 -5.88 13.24 18.48
N ARG A 110 -5.74 14.25 19.35
CA ARG A 110 -6.57 14.44 20.54
C ARG A 110 -8.05 14.64 20.18
N GLY A 111 -8.34 15.26 19.03
CA GLY A 111 -9.68 15.35 18.46
C GLY A 111 -10.25 13.99 18.10
N LEU A 112 -9.51 13.21 17.31
CA LEU A 112 -9.93 11.86 16.87
C LEU A 112 -10.15 10.91 18.05
N MET A 113 -9.26 10.94 19.06
CA MET A 113 -9.38 10.12 20.27
C MET A 113 -10.67 10.38 21.07
N LYS A 114 -11.20 11.61 21.04
CA LYS A 114 -12.48 11.93 21.71
C LYS A 114 -13.67 11.29 20.99
N THR A 115 -13.57 11.12 19.68
CA THR A 115 -14.62 10.52 18.85
C THR A 115 -14.66 9.00 18.93
N MET A 116 -13.56 8.36 19.35
CA MET A 116 -13.47 6.90 19.50
C MET A 116 -14.51 6.30 20.45
N LYS A 117 -14.98 7.07 21.44
CA LYS A 117 -15.94 6.58 22.45
C LYS A 117 -17.36 6.46 21.93
N THR A 118 -17.67 7.08 20.79
CA THR A 118 -19.02 7.18 20.23
C THR A 118 -19.19 6.41 18.92
N LEU A 119 -18.13 5.74 18.43
CA LEU A 119 -18.14 5.01 17.15
C LEU A 119 -18.82 3.64 17.27
N SER A 120 -19.51 3.24 16.20
CA SER A 120 -20.04 1.90 16.07
C SER A 120 -18.92 0.86 15.92
N ASN A 121 -19.19 -0.41 16.22
CA ASN A 121 -18.21 -1.49 16.09
C ASN A 121 -17.65 -1.65 14.66
N ASN A 122 -18.37 -1.18 13.64
CA ASN A 122 -17.97 -1.28 12.24
C ASN A 122 -17.03 -0.14 11.79
N GLU A 123 -17.08 1.03 12.44
CA GLU A 123 -16.26 2.21 12.08
C GLU A 123 -15.01 2.36 12.95
N ALA A 124 -14.97 1.65 14.08
CA ALA A 124 -13.85 1.66 15.02
C ALA A 124 -12.51 1.18 14.39
N PRO A 125 -12.46 0.12 13.56
CA PRO A 125 -11.19 -0.37 13.00
C PRO A 125 -10.46 0.68 12.14
N GLN A 126 -11.16 1.38 11.23
CA GLN A 126 -10.56 2.44 10.41
C GLN A 126 -10.01 3.56 11.28
N ARG A 127 -10.77 3.98 12.30
CA ARG A 127 -10.35 5.04 13.21
C ARG A 127 -9.09 4.67 13.98
N ILE A 128 -9.04 3.43 14.47
CA ILE A 128 -7.86 2.87 15.14
C ILE A 128 -6.67 2.93 14.19
N SER A 129 -6.83 2.49 12.94
CA SER A 129 -5.78 2.56 11.91
C SER A 129 -5.23 3.98 11.70
N VAL A 130 -6.10 5.00 11.60
CA VAL A 130 -5.68 6.42 11.51
C VAL A 130 -4.85 6.82 12.73
N ILE A 131 -5.36 6.51 13.92
CA ILE A 131 -4.73 6.90 15.18
C ILE A 131 -3.34 6.28 15.32
N LEU A 132 -3.21 4.99 14.99
CA LEU A 132 -1.91 4.31 15.01
C LEU A 132 -0.95 4.96 14.01
N SER A 133 -1.37 5.20 12.76
CA SER A 133 -0.53 5.88 11.76
C SER A 133 -0.04 7.25 12.22
N MET A 134 -0.93 8.06 12.80
CA MET A 134 -0.57 9.39 13.32
C MET A 134 0.46 9.30 14.42
N MET A 135 0.28 8.35 15.35
CA MET A 135 1.18 8.20 16.48
C MET A 135 2.56 7.69 16.03
N GLU A 136 2.61 6.79 15.05
CA GLU A 136 3.86 6.34 14.45
C GLU A 136 4.65 7.52 13.85
N ILE A 137 4.00 8.38 13.05
CA ILE A 137 4.64 9.58 12.49
C ILE A 137 5.11 10.52 13.60
N MET A 138 4.26 10.76 14.60
CA MET A 138 4.59 11.63 15.73
C MET A 138 5.79 11.13 16.54
N MET A 139 5.90 9.82 16.77
CA MET A 139 7.05 9.22 17.46
C MET A 139 8.36 9.38 16.67
N GLU A 140 8.29 9.33 15.34
CA GLU A 140 9.47 9.49 14.47
C GLU A 140 9.99 10.94 14.41
N VAL A 141 9.11 11.93 14.59
CA VAL A 141 9.46 13.36 14.48
C VAL A 141 9.63 14.06 15.83
N ASP A 142 9.19 13.45 16.92
CA ASP A 142 9.22 14.04 18.26
C ASP A 142 10.58 13.91 18.95
N ALA A 143 11.55 14.70 18.48
CA ALA A 143 12.87 14.81 19.11
C ALA A 143 12.81 15.38 20.54
N GLY A 144 11.73 16.10 20.89
CA GLY A 144 11.55 16.79 22.17
C GLY A 144 10.75 16.03 23.23
N ARG A 145 10.24 14.82 22.93
CA ARG A 145 9.32 14.04 23.78
C ARG A 145 8.02 14.76 24.15
N LYS A 146 7.55 15.65 23.30
CA LYS A 146 6.27 16.38 23.49
C LYS A 146 5.05 15.46 23.34
N CYS A 147 5.16 14.35 22.62
CA CYS A 147 4.05 13.40 22.43
C CYS A 147 4.05 12.23 23.42
N GLU A 148 4.98 12.17 24.38
CA GLU A 148 5.15 11.05 25.32
C GLU A 148 3.84 10.65 26.01
N LYS A 149 3.10 11.63 26.56
CA LYS A 149 1.82 11.39 27.25
C LYS A 149 0.76 10.80 26.31
N ASP A 150 0.74 11.26 25.07
CA ASP A 150 -0.20 10.82 24.06
C ASP A 150 0.14 9.40 23.59
N VAL A 151 1.43 9.06 23.44
CA VAL A 151 1.90 7.69 23.14
C VAL A 151 1.48 6.71 24.24
N ARG A 152 1.74 7.03 25.52
CA ARG A 152 1.32 6.20 26.67
C ARG A 152 -0.20 5.93 26.65
N ASN A 153 -0.99 6.96 26.33
CA ASN A 153 -2.44 6.81 26.21
C ASN A 153 -2.84 5.85 25.07
N VAL A 154 -2.18 5.91 23.91
CA VAL A 154 -2.46 4.96 22.81
C VAL A 154 -2.03 3.55 23.18
N VAL A 155 -0.87 3.36 23.81
CA VAL A 155 -0.41 2.05 24.31
C VAL A 155 -1.44 1.45 25.26
N HIS A 156 -1.97 2.24 26.20
CA HIS A 156 -3.03 1.76 27.09
C HIS A 156 -4.32 1.38 26.35
N GLN A 157 -4.75 2.18 25.37
CA GLN A 157 -5.99 1.91 24.62
C GLN A 157 -5.86 0.77 23.62
N ALA A 158 -4.69 0.59 23.01
CA ALA A 158 -4.39 -0.49 22.08
C ALA A 158 -4.71 -1.86 22.68
N ARG A 159 -4.50 -2.05 23.98
CA ARG A 159 -4.87 -3.28 24.70
C ARG A 159 -6.38 -3.60 24.62
N SER A 160 -7.23 -2.58 24.73
CA SER A 160 -8.68 -2.75 24.58
C SER A 160 -9.10 -2.92 23.11
N TRP A 161 -8.32 -2.38 22.18
CA TRP A 161 -8.58 -2.56 20.75
C TRP A 161 -8.28 -3.99 20.30
N VAL A 162 -7.22 -4.63 20.81
CA VAL A 162 -6.91 -6.05 20.53
C VAL A 162 -8.09 -6.98 20.82
N SER A 163 -8.84 -6.75 21.91
CA SER A 163 -10.00 -7.58 22.25
C SER A 163 -11.25 -7.30 21.41
N LYS A 164 -11.31 -6.16 20.72
CA LYS A 164 -12.45 -5.73 19.89
C LYS A 164 -12.28 -6.05 18.41
N THR A 165 -11.07 -6.41 17.99
CA THR A 165 -10.74 -6.74 16.61
C THR A 165 -11.09 -8.20 16.34
N THR A 166 -12.21 -8.43 15.65
CA THR A 166 -12.74 -9.77 15.32
C THR A 166 -12.09 -10.45 14.12
N ARG A 167 -11.15 -9.79 13.41
CA ARG A 167 -10.46 -10.34 12.21
C ARG A 167 -8.97 -10.09 12.27
N GLN A 168 -8.19 -11.14 12.02
CA GLN A 168 -6.83 -11.29 12.51
C GLN A 168 -5.71 -10.72 11.64
N ASP A 169 -5.96 -10.23 10.43
CA ASP A 169 -4.85 -10.04 9.49
C ASP A 169 -4.36 -8.57 9.47
N TYR A 170 -5.18 -7.63 8.99
CA TYR A 170 -4.75 -6.23 8.85
C TYR A 170 -4.63 -5.48 10.18
N MET A 171 -5.64 -5.53 11.05
CA MET A 171 -5.61 -4.73 12.28
C MET A 171 -4.60 -5.27 13.30
N SER A 172 -4.44 -6.59 13.38
CA SER A 172 -3.39 -7.20 14.19
C SER A 172 -2.01 -6.81 13.69
N TYR A 173 -1.80 -6.80 12.37
CA TYR A 173 -0.56 -6.31 11.77
C TYR A 173 -0.29 -4.85 12.15
N ARG A 174 -1.28 -3.96 12.00
CA ARG A 174 -1.15 -2.54 12.37
C ARG A 174 -0.83 -2.34 13.85
N LEU A 175 -1.49 -3.09 14.74
CA LEU A 175 -1.21 -3.05 16.18
C LEU A 175 0.18 -3.60 16.52
N ARG A 176 0.67 -4.63 15.80
CA ARG A 176 2.04 -5.15 15.95
C ARG A 176 3.08 -4.11 15.51
N CYS A 177 2.90 -3.48 14.35
CA CYS A 177 3.80 -2.43 13.85
C CYS A 177 3.87 -1.25 14.83
N PHE A 178 2.72 -0.79 15.30
CA PHE A 178 2.67 0.26 16.31
C PHE A 178 3.38 -0.16 17.60
N ALA A 179 3.14 -1.37 18.10
CA ALA A 179 3.79 -1.87 19.33
C ALA A 179 5.32 -1.89 19.20
N GLY A 180 5.85 -2.30 18.05
CA GLY A 180 7.29 -2.27 17.77
C GLY A 180 7.85 -0.84 17.81
N LYS A 181 7.25 0.09 17.08
CA LYS A 181 7.69 1.50 17.06
C LYS A 181 7.53 2.17 18.43
N ALA A 182 6.46 1.86 19.16
CA ALA A 182 6.24 2.36 20.51
C ALA A 182 7.27 1.82 21.51
N ALA A 183 7.76 0.58 21.34
CA ALA A 183 8.82 0.03 22.18
C ALA A 183 10.14 0.80 21.99
N VAL A 184 10.54 1.03 20.73
CA VAL A 184 11.74 1.82 20.38
C VAL A 184 11.63 3.25 20.92
N TYR A 185 10.45 3.86 20.80
CA TYR A 185 10.21 5.20 21.35
C TYR A 185 10.20 5.19 22.90
N ALA A 186 9.68 4.13 23.52
CA ALA A 186 9.62 3.96 24.98
C ALA A 186 11.00 3.72 25.62
N GLU A 187 11.93 3.03 24.96
CA GLU A 187 13.30 2.83 25.44
C GLU A 187 14.02 4.17 25.74
N ASN A 188 13.59 5.24 25.07
CA ASN A 188 14.12 6.60 25.24
C ASN A 188 13.30 7.51 26.20
N MET A 189 12.27 6.96 26.87
CA MET A 189 11.43 7.66 27.86
C MET A 189 11.92 7.48 29.31
N LYS A 190 11.56 8.43 30.18
CA LYS A 190 11.72 8.26 31.64
C LYS A 190 10.62 7.31 32.18
N ASN A 191 10.99 6.37 33.06
CA ASN A 191 10.07 5.39 33.67
C ASN A 191 9.35 4.49 32.63
N SER A 192 10.11 4.00 31.63
CA SER A 192 9.60 3.24 30.48
C SER A 192 9.21 1.78 30.80
N GLN A 193 9.63 1.23 31.94
CA GLN A 193 9.46 -0.19 32.24
C GLN A 193 7.98 -0.63 32.37
N ALA A 194 7.11 0.26 32.84
CA ALA A 194 5.67 0.03 32.85
C ALA A 194 5.05 0.05 31.45
N GLU A 195 5.58 0.90 30.56
CA GLU A 195 5.14 0.99 29.17
C GLU A 195 5.62 -0.20 28.35
N LEU A 196 6.90 -0.59 28.47
CA LEU A 196 7.44 -1.79 27.86
C LEU A 196 6.68 -3.04 28.32
N SER A 197 6.31 -3.13 29.60
CA SER A 197 5.42 -4.20 30.11
C SER A 197 4.02 -4.16 29.48
N SER A 198 3.47 -2.97 29.26
CA SER A 198 2.16 -2.80 28.62
C SER A 198 2.20 -3.14 27.12
N ILE A 199 3.26 -2.77 26.43
CA ILE A 199 3.52 -3.10 25.02
C ILE A 199 3.72 -4.61 24.85
N ALA A 200 4.53 -5.24 25.71
CA ALA A 200 4.71 -6.69 25.69
C ALA A 200 3.39 -7.45 25.87
N LYS A 201 2.46 -6.93 26.68
CA LYS A 201 1.11 -7.49 26.85
C LYS A 201 0.25 -7.36 25.60
N ILE A 202 0.41 -6.28 24.82
CA ILE A 202 -0.26 -6.13 23.50
C ILE A 202 0.25 -7.21 22.55
N THR A 203 1.57 -7.33 22.41
CA THR A 203 2.21 -8.31 21.53
C THR A 203 1.83 -9.75 21.92
N ASN A 204 1.84 -10.07 23.21
CA ASN A 204 1.45 -11.39 23.70
C ASN A 204 -0.04 -11.70 23.46
N ALA A 205 -0.93 -10.71 23.63
CA ALA A 205 -2.35 -10.89 23.33
C ALA A 205 -2.57 -11.15 21.82
N LEU A 206 -1.89 -10.39 20.96
CA LEU A 206 -1.93 -10.57 19.50
C LEU A 206 -1.39 -11.94 19.08
N ASN A 207 -0.38 -12.47 19.76
CA ASN A 207 0.22 -13.79 19.50
C ASN A 207 -0.59 -14.97 20.09
N ASN A 208 -1.32 -14.75 21.20
CA ASN A 208 -2.16 -15.78 21.81
C ASN A 208 -3.51 -15.91 21.10
N SER A 209 -4.04 -14.84 20.52
CA SER A 209 -5.20 -14.94 19.62
C SER A 209 -4.90 -15.83 18.41
N SER A 210 -3.65 -15.93 17.97
CA SER A 210 -3.19 -16.84 16.92
C SER A 210 -3.18 -18.33 17.34
N LYS A 211 -3.19 -18.62 18.66
CA LYS A 211 -3.08 -19.99 19.22
C LYS A 211 -4.43 -20.69 19.45
N GLN A 212 -5.56 -20.07 19.11
CA GLN A 212 -6.88 -20.73 19.22
C GLN A 212 -7.24 -21.65 18.04
N GLN A 213 -6.34 -21.85 17.08
CA GLN A 213 -6.40 -22.98 16.15
C GLN A 213 -5.02 -23.67 16.12
N THR A 214 -5.05 -24.99 16.42
CA THR A 214 -3.98 -26.03 16.37
C THR A 214 -3.21 -26.39 17.67
N PRO A 215 -2.99 -27.70 17.92
CA PRO A 215 -2.44 -28.22 19.19
C PRO A 215 -0.91 -28.15 19.27
N LYS A 216 -0.43 -28.19 20.53
CA LYS A 216 0.94 -28.05 21.02
C LYS A 216 2.04 -28.77 20.21
N LEU A 217 3.09 -28.02 19.85
CA LEU A 217 4.45 -28.55 19.73
C LEU A 217 5.35 -27.86 20.79
N GLN A 218 6.15 -28.67 21.48
CA GLN A 218 7.04 -28.26 22.58
C GLN A 218 8.10 -27.25 22.12
N ILE A 219 8.19 -26.13 22.85
CA ILE A 219 9.26 -25.15 22.72
C ILE A 219 10.50 -25.72 23.43
N VAL A 220 11.55 -26.02 22.67
CA VAL A 220 12.93 -26.00 23.18
C VAL A 220 13.36 -24.55 23.23
N ALA A 221 13.71 -24.06 24.41
CA ALA A 221 14.21 -22.72 24.61
C ALA A 221 15.56 -22.53 23.90
N MET A 222 15.63 -21.59 22.96
CA MET A 222 16.89 -20.95 22.58
C MET A 222 16.81 -19.47 22.88
N SER A 223 17.77 -19.03 23.69
CA SER A 223 18.00 -17.66 24.11
C SER A 223 18.34 -16.76 22.92
N PHE A 224 17.57 -15.69 22.74
CA PHE A 224 17.95 -14.57 21.87
C PHE A 224 18.89 -13.63 22.64
N SER A 225 20.12 -13.48 22.15
CA SER A 225 21.06 -12.44 22.59
C SER A 225 21.32 -11.48 21.42
N PHE A 226 21.14 -10.18 21.65
CA PHE A 226 21.58 -9.14 20.75
C PHE A 226 23.04 -8.79 21.07
N ASN A 227 23.94 -8.98 20.10
CA ASN A 227 25.31 -8.48 20.19
C ASN A 227 25.39 -7.17 19.42
N PHE A 228 25.34 -6.04 20.14
CA PHE A 228 25.78 -4.75 19.64
C PHE A 228 27.24 -4.58 20.05
N ALA A 229 28.18 -4.69 19.11
CA ALA A 229 29.53 -4.18 19.31
C ALA A 229 29.54 -2.70 18.90
N PHE A 230 29.61 -1.83 19.90
CA PHE A 230 29.90 -0.41 19.77
C PHE A 230 31.42 -0.24 19.88
N ASP A 231 32.10 0.08 18.78
CA ASP A 231 33.48 0.58 18.87
C ASP A 231 33.46 2.10 19.05
N SER A 232 33.80 2.50 20.27
CA SER A 232 34.10 3.88 20.66
C SER A 232 35.57 4.18 20.38
N VAL A 233 35.91 5.20 19.58
CA VAL A 233 37.22 5.90 19.72
C VAL A 233 37.11 7.39 19.38
N SER A 234 37.78 8.19 20.21
CA SER A 234 37.92 9.64 20.20
C SER A 234 38.93 10.21 19.19
N ALA A 235 38.65 11.45 18.73
CA ALA A 235 39.53 12.57 18.36
C ALA A 235 40.57 12.43 17.21
N ALA A 236 40.60 13.48 16.38
CA ALA A 236 41.24 13.72 15.06
C ALA A 236 42.81 13.82 15.10
N PRO A 237 43.58 14.01 13.97
CA PRO A 237 43.25 14.79 12.76
C PRO A 237 43.72 14.28 11.37
N THR A 238 43.02 14.82 10.35
CA THR A 238 43.43 15.12 8.96
C THR A 238 44.19 14.07 8.14
N ALA A 239 43.48 13.44 7.21
CA ALA A 239 44.00 13.11 5.88
C ALA A 239 42.91 13.34 4.82
N THR A 240 43.33 13.95 3.72
CA THR A 240 42.56 14.49 2.59
C THR A 240 41.59 13.50 1.93
N ALA A 241 40.38 14.00 1.64
CA ALA A 241 39.34 13.28 0.91
C ALA A 241 39.72 13.02 -0.57
N PRO A 242 39.43 11.82 -1.12
CA PRO A 242 39.21 11.66 -2.55
C PRO A 242 37.73 11.91 -2.90
N PRO A 243 37.43 12.31 -4.15
CA PRO A 243 36.12 12.80 -4.55
C PRO A 243 35.08 11.68 -4.58
N SER A 244 33.87 12.02 -4.15
CA SER A 244 32.67 11.22 -4.26
C SER A 244 32.38 10.84 -5.72
N THR A 245 32.47 9.55 -6.03
CA THR A 245 31.98 8.97 -7.28
C THR A 245 30.94 7.88 -6.98
N LEU A 246 29.70 8.21 -7.34
CA LEU A 246 28.66 7.34 -7.91
C LEU A 246 28.16 6.14 -7.09
N ASP A 247 26.91 6.30 -6.61
CA ASP A 247 25.77 5.41 -6.84
C ASP A 247 26.10 3.92 -7.14
N VAL A 248 26.00 3.07 -6.11
CA VAL A 248 26.03 1.62 -6.30
C VAL A 248 24.59 1.14 -6.43
N SER A 249 24.10 1.09 -7.66
CA SER A 249 22.88 0.37 -8.03
C SER A 249 23.08 -1.13 -7.77
N THR A 250 22.22 -1.75 -6.98
CA THR A 250 22.08 -3.21 -6.92
C THR A 250 21.89 -3.73 -8.36
N PRO A 251 22.66 -4.73 -8.84
CA PRO A 251 22.52 -5.24 -10.19
C PRO A 251 21.10 -5.78 -10.43
N MET A 252 20.44 -5.35 -11.51
CA MET A 252 19.13 -5.88 -11.89
C MET A 252 19.26 -7.36 -12.29
N ARG A 253 18.33 -8.22 -11.83
CA ARG A 253 18.32 -9.65 -12.15
C ARG A 253 18.02 -9.84 -13.64
N ASN A 254 18.94 -10.49 -14.37
CA ASN A 254 18.75 -10.81 -15.79
C ASN A 254 17.50 -11.66 -16.00
N GLY A 255 16.88 -11.53 -17.18
CA GLY A 255 15.77 -12.38 -17.57
C GLY A 255 16.22 -13.78 -17.92
N GLU A 256 15.43 -14.78 -17.57
CA GLU A 256 15.58 -16.15 -18.04
C GLU A 256 14.22 -16.80 -18.30
N LYS A 257 14.14 -17.67 -19.31
CA LYS A 257 12.97 -18.53 -19.49
C LYS A 257 13.09 -19.77 -18.62
N PHE A 258 12.04 -20.03 -17.87
CA PHE A 258 12.00 -21.12 -16.91
C PHE A 258 11.27 -22.34 -17.48
N VAL A 259 11.93 -23.50 -17.42
CA VAL A 259 11.32 -24.79 -17.75
C VAL A 259 11.23 -25.59 -16.45
N TRP A 260 10.00 -25.83 -16.01
CA TRP A 260 9.73 -26.53 -14.77
C TRP A 260 9.75 -28.04 -14.95
N SER A 261 10.28 -28.74 -13.96
CA SER A 261 10.14 -30.20 -13.84
C SER A 261 9.14 -30.53 -12.72
N PRO A 262 8.20 -31.46 -12.94
CA PRO A 262 7.21 -31.78 -11.92
C PRO A 262 7.81 -32.18 -10.58
N SER A 263 7.32 -31.54 -9.51
CA SER A 263 7.69 -31.84 -8.13
C SER A 263 6.45 -31.92 -7.24
N SER A 264 6.51 -32.76 -6.21
CA SER A 264 5.41 -32.90 -5.24
C SER A 264 5.22 -31.59 -4.47
N SER A 265 3.99 -31.10 -4.40
CA SER A 265 3.62 -29.92 -3.63
C SER A 265 2.30 -30.14 -2.91
N ALA A 266 2.18 -29.61 -1.70
CA ALA A 266 0.90 -29.53 -1.00
C ALA A 266 0.10 -28.35 -1.57
N PHE A 267 -1.22 -28.54 -1.70
CA PHE A 267 -2.12 -27.52 -2.23
C PHE A 267 -3.17 -27.09 -1.19
N SER A 268 -3.73 -25.91 -1.40
CA SER A 268 -4.83 -25.32 -0.66
C SER A 268 -5.84 -24.75 -1.62
N THR A 269 -7.11 -25.05 -1.36
CA THR A 269 -8.22 -24.57 -2.17
C THR A 269 -8.51 -23.09 -1.92
N VAL A 270 -8.55 -22.31 -2.98
CA VAL A 270 -8.97 -20.90 -3.00
C VAL A 270 -10.27 -20.77 -3.80
N GLN A 271 -11.29 -20.21 -3.15
CA GLN A 271 -12.60 -19.96 -3.75
C GLN A 271 -12.68 -18.53 -4.30
N VAL A 272 -13.04 -18.40 -5.57
CA VAL A 272 -13.19 -17.13 -6.27
C VAL A 272 -14.57 -17.07 -6.94
N GLY A 273 -15.55 -16.60 -6.17
CA GLY A 273 -16.95 -16.69 -6.62
C GLY A 273 -17.42 -18.14 -6.59
N ASP A 274 -17.83 -18.66 -7.74
CA ASP A 274 -18.17 -20.06 -7.99
C ASP A 274 -17.02 -20.88 -8.59
N MET A 275 -15.87 -20.25 -8.83
CA MET A 275 -14.66 -20.91 -9.34
C MET A 275 -13.77 -21.38 -8.19
N THR A 276 -13.10 -22.50 -8.40
CA THR A 276 -12.18 -23.11 -7.45
C THR A 276 -10.79 -23.21 -8.06
N PHE A 277 -9.77 -22.81 -7.29
CA PHE A 277 -8.37 -22.92 -7.67
C PHE A 277 -7.60 -23.68 -6.58
N GLU A 278 -6.70 -24.57 -6.98
CA GLU A 278 -5.76 -25.25 -6.08
C GLU A 278 -4.42 -24.55 -6.14
N ILE A 279 -4.02 -23.86 -5.08
CA ILE A 279 -2.72 -23.16 -5.03
C ILE A 279 -1.77 -23.83 -4.07
N VAL A 280 -0.47 -23.76 -4.33
CA VAL A 280 0.54 -24.29 -3.42
C VAL A 280 0.36 -23.71 -2.02
N ASN A 281 0.33 -24.60 -1.03
CA ASN A 281 0.25 -24.23 0.36
C ASN A 281 1.64 -23.78 0.85
N THR A 282 1.86 -22.47 0.87
CA THR A 282 3.14 -21.90 1.32
C THR A 282 3.37 -22.01 2.83
N THR A 283 2.36 -22.46 3.59
CA THR A 283 2.48 -22.77 5.03
C THR A 283 2.87 -24.22 5.31
N ASP A 284 2.95 -25.06 4.27
CA ASP A 284 3.35 -26.46 4.40
C ASP A 284 4.83 -26.59 4.84
N ALA A 285 5.11 -27.61 5.67
CA ALA A 285 6.44 -27.80 6.26
C ALA A 285 7.51 -28.14 5.21
N ASP A 286 7.15 -28.91 4.18
CA ASP A 286 8.08 -29.25 3.10
C ASP A 286 8.35 -28.02 2.23
N PHE A 287 7.33 -27.18 2.00
CA PHE A 287 7.49 -25.90 1.32
C PHE A 287 8.45 -24.95 2.06
N GLN A 288 8.27 -24.78 3.37
CA GLN A 288 9.15 -23.95 4.20
C GLN A 288 10.59 -24.46 4.22
N THR A 289 10.77 -25.79 4.19
CA THR A 289 12.10 -26.41 4.13
C THR A 289 12.78 -26.12 2.79
N ARG A 290 12.05 -26.22 1.67
CA ARG A 290 12.59 -25.95 0.32
C ARG A 290 12.94 -24.48 0.07
N THR A 291 12.25 -23.55 0.75
CA THR A 291 12.50 -22.10 0.60
C THR A 291 13.69 -21.59 1.42
N GLY A 292 14.22 -22.37 2.36
CA GLY A 292 15.49 -22.12 3.04
C GLY A 292 15.64 -20.69 3.59
N ALA A 293 16.67 -19.97 3.14
CA ALA A 293 16.93 -18.59 3.57
C ALA A 293 15.82 -17.59 3.20
N ILE A 294 15.06 -17.83 2.11
CA ILE A 294 13.93 -16.97 1.72
C ILE A 294 12.81 -17.06 2.75
N SER A 295 12.65 -18.21 3.42
CA SER A 295 11.72 -18.36 4.55
C SER A 295 11.99 -17.34 5.66
N SER A 296 13.26 -17.01 5.93
CA SER A 296 13.61 -15.99 6.93
C SER A 296 13.19 -14.57 6.52
N ILE A 297 13.23 -14.23 5.22
CA ILE A 297 12.71 -12.96 4.69
C ILE A 297 11.19 -12.92 4.85
N LEU A 298 10.48 -14.01 4.52
CA LEU A 298 9.02 -14.12 4.69
C LEU A 298 8.54 -13.90 6.13
N THR A 299 9.39 -14.17 7.13
CA THR A 299 9.04 -13.91 8.54
C THR A 299 9.13 -12.44 8.94
N THR A 300 9.86 -11.61 8.17
CA THR A 300 10.19 -10.22 8.55
C THR A 300 9.63 -9.17 7.59
N SER A 301 9.45 -9.48 6.31
CA SER A 301 8.84 -8.60 5.32
C SER A 301 8.10 -9.37 4.23
N ASP A 302 6.95 -8.84 3.79
CA ASP A 302 6.21 -9.36 2.64
C ASP A 302 6.90 -9.00 1.31
N VAL A 303 7.72 -7.94 1.27
CA VAL A 303 8.39 -7.41 0.06
C VAL A 303 9.74 -6.77 0.43
N GLU A 304 10.75 -6.98 -0.39
CA GLU A 304 12.04 -6.29 -0.40
C GLU A 304 12.44 -5.99 -1.85
N THR A 305 12.30 -4.73 -2.28
CA THR A 305 12.45 -4.35 -3.69
C THR A 305 13.82 -4.69 -4.25
N GLY A 306 13.84 -5.40 -5.38
CA GLY A 306 15.06 -5.88 -6.04
C GLY A 306 15.66 -7.16 -5.44
N VAL A 307 15.09 -7.70 -4.36
CA VAL A 307 15.52 -8.95 -3.72
C VAL A 307 14.39 -9.98 -3.75
N TYR A 308 13.22 -9.61 -3.22
CA TYR A 308 12.04 -10.47 -3.14
C TYR A 308 10.75 -9.65 -3.26
N GLU A 309 9.97 -9.88 -4.30
CA GLU A 309 8.79 -9.04 -4.60
C GLU A 309 7.46 -9.64 -4.09
N GLY A 310 7.51 -10.52 -3.10
CA GLY A 310 6.30 -10.97 -2.39
C GLY A 310 5.47 -12.06 -3.06
N GLY A 311 6.02 -12.76 -4.07
CA GLY A 311 5.28 -13.73 -4.90
C GLY A 311 4.78 -15.02 -4.22
N PHE A 312 5.23 -15.31 -2.99
CA PHE A 312 4.75 -16.46 -2.19
C PHE A 312 3.52 -16.16 -1.36
N LYS A 313 3.05 -14.90 -1.36
CA LYS A 313 1.77 -14.52 -0.79
C LYS A 313 0.74 -14.42 -1.91
N LEU A 314 -0.46 -14.97 -1.68
CA LEU A 314 -1.59 -14.65 -2.55
C LEU A 314 -2.15 -13.29 -2.13
N TRP A 315 -2.02 -12.30 -3.00
CA TRP A 315 -2.54 -10.96 -2.78
C TRP A 315 -4.01 -10.85 -3.19
N GLU A 316 -4.78 -10.06 -2.44
CA GLU A 316 -6.23 -9.91 -2.63
C GLU A 316 -6.60 -9.41 -4.03
N CYS A 317 -5.78 -8.51 -4.61
CA CYS A 317 -6.02 -7.96 -5.95
C CYS A 317 -5.94 -9.03 -7.06
N ALA A 318 -5.20 -10.12 -6.88
CA ALA A 318 -5.19 -11.22 -7.85
C ALA A 318 -6.55 -11.90 -7.93
N VAL A 319 -7.18 -12.11 -6.75
CA VAL A 319 -8.54 -12.65 -6.63
C VAL A 319 -9.57 -11.67 -7.19
N ASP A 320 -9.44 -10.37 -6.91
CA ASP A 320 -10.34 -9.35 -7.45
C ASP A 320 -10.27 -9.28 -8.97
N LEU A 321 -9.06 -9.38 -9.54
CA LEU A 321 -8.84 -9.35 -10.97
C LEU A 321 -9.52 -10.53 -11.66
N VAL A 322 -9.38 -11.75 -11.11
CA VAL A 322 -10.10 -12.94 -11.59
C VAL A 322 -11.62 -12.73 -11.55
N LYS A 323 -12.18 -12.25 -10.42
CA LYS A 323 -13.62 -11.96 -10.28
C LYS A 323 -14.10 -10.93 -11.30
N PHE A 324 -13.33 -9.88 -11.49
CA PHE A 324 -13.65 -8.80 -12.43
C PHE A 324 -13.67 -9.33 -13.87
N VAL A 325 -12.59 -9.99 -14.31
CA VAL A 325 -12.49 -10.55 -15.67
C VAL A 325 -13.62 -11.56 -15.90
N GLU A 326 -13.85 -12.49 -14.98
CA GLU A 326 -14.95 -13.46 -15.08
C GLU A 326 -16.31 -12.77 -15.22
N THR A 327 -16.54 -11.72 -14.44
CA THR A 327 -17.78 -10.93 -14.53
C THR A 327 -17.92 -10.27 -15.90
N GLN A 328 -16.84 -9.70 -16.45
CA GLN A 328 -16.86 -9.10 -17.79
C GLN A 328 -17.11 -10.14 -18.90
N LEU A 329 -16.53 -11.34 -18.78
CA LEU A 329 -16.75 -12.46 -19.70
C LEU A 329 -18.22 -12.91 -19.69
N ARG A 330 -18.79 -13.16 -18.51
CA ARG A 330 -20.21 -13.58 -18.37
C ARG A 330 -21.19 -12.54 -18.89
N GLN A 331 -20.85 -11.26 -18.77
CA GLN A 331 -21.66 -10.15 -19.28
C GLN A 331 -21.48 -9.92 -20.79
N GLY A 332 -20.59 -10.66 -21.47
CA GLY A 332 -20.27 -10.45 -22.88
C GLY A 332 -19.58 -9.12 -23.17
N LYS A 333 -19.05 -8.43 -22.14
CA LYS A 333 -18.31 -7.17 -22.27
C LYS A 333 -16.85 -7.37 -22.64
N LEU A 334 -16.34 -8.57 -22.38
CA LEU A 334 -15.01 -9.02 -22.72
C LEU A 334 -15.12 -10.40 -23.37
N THR A 335 -14.27 -10.65 -24.36
CA THR A 335 -13.95 -12.01 -24.82
C THR A 335 -12.51 -12.27 -24.41
N MET A 336 -12.21 -13.46 -23.88
CA MET A 336 -10.84 -13.80 -23.50
C MET A 336 -9.97 -13.79 -24.77
N PRO A 337 -8.96 -12.91 -24.86
CA PRO A 337 -8.15 -12.84 -26.05
C PRO A 337 -7.13 -13.99 -26.08
N PRO A 338 -6.56 -14.29 -27.27
CA PRO A 338 -5.70 -15.45 -27.43
C PRO A 338 -4.35 -15.29 -26.72
N SER A 339 -3.82 -14.06 -26.59
CA SER A 339 -2.51 -13.81 -25.99
C SER A 339 -2.60 -12.96 -24.73
N VAL A 340 -2.19 -13.54 -23.60
CA VAL A 340 -2.25 -12.92 -22.27
C VAL A 340 -0.87 -12.92 -21.62
N LEU A 341 -0.52 -11.82 -20.96
CA LEU A 341 0.69 -11.68 -20.14
C LEU A 341 0.30 -11.33 -18.71
N GLU A 342 0.75 -12.11 -17.74
CA GLU A 342 0.64 -11.78 -16.32
C GLU A 342 1.99 -11.30 -15.78
N LEU A 343 2.05 -10.02 -15.39
CA LEU A 343 3.24 -9.38 -14.82
C LEU A 343 3.17 -9.41 -13.29
N GLY A 344 4.24 -9.91 -12.64
CA GLY A 344 4.28 -10.10 -11.19
C GLY A 344 3.29 -11.18 -10.76
N CYS A 345 3.39 -12.36 -11.37
CA CYS A 345 2.32 -13.35 -11.32
C CYS A 345 2.16 -14.03 -9.96
N GLY A 346 3.22 -14.17 -9.14
CA GLY A 346 3.12 -14.83 -7.84
C GLY A 346 2.53 -16.25 -7.96
N HIS A 347 1.30 -16.44 -7.48
CA HIS A 347 0.58 -17.71 -7.62
C HIS A 347 -0.03 -17.98 -9.00
N GLY A 348 -0.04 -16.98 -9.91
CA GLY A 348 -0.52 -17.11 -11.29
C GLY A 348 -2.04 -17.21 -11.45
N LEU A 349 -2.84 -16.80 -10.44
CA LEU A 349 -4.30 -16.99 -10.47
C LEU A 349 -4.97 -16.34 -11.69
N PRO A 350 -4.73 -15.04 -12.00
CA PRO A 350 -5.23 -14.39 -13.22
C PRO A 350 -4.87 -15.10 -14.52
N GLY A 351 -3.63 -15.55 -14.69
CA GLY A 351 -3.19 -16.25 -15.90
C GLY A 351 -3.75 -17.67 -16.00
N ILE A 352 -3.88 -18.40 -14.88
CA ILE A 352 -4.56 -19.70 -14.84
C ILE A 352 -6.03 -19.54 -15.26
N HIS A 353 -6.71 -18.51 -14.74
CA HIS A 353 -8.07 -18.18 -15.16
C HIS A 353 -8.14 -17.90 -16.66
N ALA A 354 -7.19 -17.13 -17.21
CA ALA A 354 -7.12 -16.87 -18.65
C ALA A 354 -6.98 -18.16 -19.48
N LEU A 355 -6.11 -19.10 -19.07
CA LEU A 355 -5.99 -20.42 -19.70
C LEU A 355 -7.32 -21.18 -19.69
N GLN A 356 -7.96 -21.28 -18.51
CA GLN A 356 -9.25 -21.97 -18.34
C GLN A 356 -10.39 -21.34 -19.14
N ARG A 357 -10.26 -20.06 -19.53
CA ARG A 357 -11.23 -19.31 -20.35
C ARG A 357 -10.86 -19.23 -21.82
N GLY A 358 -9.87 -20.01 -22.27
CA GLY A 358 -9.57 -20.23 -23.68
C GLY A 358 -8.48 -19.34 -24.26
N ALA A 359 -7.64 -18.70 -23.42
CA ALA A 359 -6.41 -18.10 -23.93
C ALA A 359 -5.52 -19.18 -24.60
N ASP A 360 -4.91 -18.84 -25.73
CA ASP A 360 -4.07 -19.75 -26.51
C ASP A 360 -2.60 -19.69 -26.11
N ARG A 361 -2.18 -18.56 -25.54
CA ARG A 361 -0.85 -18.34 -24.99
C ARG A 361 -0.95 -17.47 -23.75
N VAL A 362 -0.44 -17.96 -22.63
CA VAL A 362 -0.33 -17.19 -21.38
C VAL A 362 1.11 -17.16 -20.92
N VAL A 363 1.66 -15.96 -20.82
CA VAL A 363 3.01 -15.74 -20.29
C VAL A 363 2.91 -15.30 -18.83
N PHE A 364 3.62 -15.99 -17.95
CA PHE A 364 3.74 -15.68 -16.54
C PHE A 364 5.13 -15.11 -16.28
N SER A 365 5.19 -13.92 -15.68
CA SER A 365 6.45 -13.27 -15.34
C SER A 365 6.51 -12.93 -13.86
N ASP A 366 7.60 -13.32 -13.19
CA ASP A 366 7.88 -12.96 -11.81
C ASP A 366 9.36 -12.60 -11.62
N TYR A 367 9.65 -11.72 -10.67
CA TYR A 367 11.02 -11.32 -10.38
C TYR A 367 11.86 -12.49 -9.84
N ASN A 368 11.23 -13.36 -9.04
CA ASN A 368 11.89 -14.45 -8.35
C ASN A 368 11.67 -15.77 -9.09
N LYS A 369 12.75 -16.39 -9.59
CA LYS A 369 12.72 -17.73 -10.21
C LYS A 369 12.10 -18.77 -9.26
N GLU A 370 12.41 -18.64 -7.97
CA GLU A 370 11.93 -19.51 -6.91
C GLU A 370 10.40 -19.43 -6.73
N VAL A 371 9.79 -18.28 -7.03
CA VAL A 371 8.33 -18.12 -7.08
C VAL A 371 7.76 -18.92 -8.24
N LEU A 372 8.33 -18.79 -9.44
CA LEU A 372 7.87 -19.57 -10.59
C LEU A 372 8.00 -21.08 -10.35
N GLU A 373 9.12 -21.52 -9.78
CA GLU A 373 9.43 -22.92 -9.53
C GLU A 373 8.53 -23.55 -8.46
N LEU A 374 8.33 -22.84 -7.35
CA LEU A 374 7.69 -23.39 -6.16
C LEU A 374 6.20 -23.05 -6.06
N THR A 375 5.69 -22.04 -6.78
CA THR A 375 4.27 -21.69 -6.75
C THR A 375 3.64 -21.65 -8.14
N THR A 376 4.09 -20.76 -9.04
CA THR A 376 3.39 -20.52 -10.31
C THR A 376 3.27 -21.78 -11.16
N CYS A 377 4.38 -22.48 -11.41
CA CYS A 377 4.38 -23.66 -12.28
C CYS A 377 3.57 -24.83 -11.68
N PRO A 378 3.75 -25.21 -10.39
CA PRO A 378 2.88 -26.19 -9.75
C PRO A 378 1.40 -25.82 -9.80
N ASN A 379 1.04 -24.54 -9.61
CA ASN A 379 -0.36 -24.09 -9.68
C ASN A 379 -0.93 -24.23 -11.08
N VAL A 380 -0.19 -23.81 -12.12
CA VAL A 380 -0.63 -23.96 -13.51
C VAL A 380 -0.79 -25.44 -13.85
N HIS A 381 0.15 -26.29 -13.43
CA HIS A 381 0.06 -27.72 -13.63
C HIS A 381 -1.19 -28.33 -12.95
N GLN A 382 -1.46 -27.95 -11.70
CA GLN A 382 -2.58 -28.48 -10.93
C GLN A 382 -3.95 -28.04 -11.45
N ASN A 383 -4.07 -26.80 -11.95
CA ASN A 383 -5.36 -26.21 -12.36
C ASN A 383 -5.63 -26.27 -13.86
N ALA A 384 -4.60 -26.50 -14.68
CA ALA A 384 -4.66 -26.40 -16.13
C ALA A 384 -3.69 -27.39 -16.80
N GLN A 385 -3.57 -28.60 -16.28
CA GLN A 385 -2.60 -29.62 -16.72
C GLN A 385 -2.58 -29.82 -18.25
N GLU A 386 -3.75 -29.98 -18.87
CA GLU A 386 -3.87 -30.20 -20.33
C GLU A 386 -3.54 -28.95 -21.17
N LEU A 387 -3.49 -27.79 -20.54
CA LEU A 387 -3.19 -26.50 -21.17
C LEU A 387 -1.77 -26.00 -20.82
N TYR A 388 -0.98 -26.80 -20.09
CA TYR A 388 0.35 -26.38 -19.62
C TYR A 388 1.29 -26.01 -20.76
N ASN A 389 1.15 -26.63 -21.93
CA ASN A 389 1.93 -26.32 -23.14
C ASN A 389 1.61 -24.93 -23.74
N LYS A 390 0.52 -24.28 -23.30
CA LYS A 390 0.16 -22.90 -23.65
C LYS A 390 0.74 -21.87 -22.65
N ALA A 391 1.37 -22.33 -21.57
CA ALA A 391 1.98 -21.49 -20.55
C ALA A 391 3.49 -21.33 -20.80
N GLU A 392 3.99 -20.11 -20.67
CA GLU A 392 5.42 -19.80 -20.68
C GLU A 392 5.79 -19.02 -19.41
N PHE A 393 7.00 -19.23 -18.89
CA PHE A 393 7.42 -18.69 -17.60
C PHE A 393 8.74 -17.93 -17.75
N TYR A 394 8.80 -16.68 -17.28
CA TYR A 394 10.01 -15.85 -17.34
C TYR A 394 10.34 -15.27 -15.96
N ALA A 395 11.54 -15.58 -15.47
CA ALA A 395 12.06 -15.03 -14.22
C ALA A 395 12.92 -13.80 -14.46
N GLY A 396 13.02 -12.91 -13.47
CA GLY A 396 13.90 -11.75 -13.45
C GLY A 396 13.15 -10.42 -13.58
N ALA A 397 13.89 -9.31 -13.67
CA ALA A 397 13.29 -8.00 -13.89
C ALA A 397 12.51 -7.98 -15.21
N TRP A 398 11.44 -7.18 -15.31
CA TRP A 398 10.62 -7.14 -16.54
C TRP A 398 11.42 -6.70 -17.76
N THR A 399 12.33 -5.75 -17.58
CA THR A 399 13.28 -5.34 -18.63
C THR A 399 14.21 -6.49 -19.03
N GLY A 400 14.63 -7.32 -18.07
CA GLY A 400 15.40 -8.53 -18.32
C GLY A 400 14.61 -9.56 -19.12
N MET A 401 13.32 -9.77 -18.81
CA MET A 401 12.41 -10.60 -19.62
C MET A 401 12.33 -10.06 -21.06
N SER A 402 12.10 -8.76 -21.24
CA SER A 402 12.03 -8.14 -22.57
C SER A 402 13.33 -8.34 -23.36
N GLN A 403 14.50 -8.22 -22.71
CA GLN A 403 15.79 -8.47 -23.32
C GLN A 403 15.97 -9.95 -23.66
N TYR A 404 15.59 -10.86 -22.78
CA TYR A 404 15.69 -12.30 -23.04
C TYR A 404 14.86 -12.72 -24.26
N MET A 405 13.59 -12.28 -24.33
CA MET A 405 12.71 -12.55 -25.47
C MET A 405 13.33 -12.06 -26.78
N LYS A 406 13.97 -10.89 -26.77
CA LYS A 406 14.54 -10.27 -27.97
C LYS A 406 15.92 -10.85 -28.35
N ASP A 407 16.84 -10.89 -27.39
CA ASP A 407 18.26 -11.10 -27.66
C ASP A 407 18.65 -12.58 -27.58
N VAL A 408 17.92 -13.39 -26.80
CA VAL A 408 18.17 -14.84 -26.64
C VAL A 408 17.21 -15.67 -27.48
N GLU A 409 15.90 -15.38 -27.41
CA GLU A 409 14.89 -16.13 -28.18
C GLU A 409 14.63 -15.56 -29.57
N HIS A 410 15.19 -14.38 -29.89
CA HIS A 410 14.99 -13.70 -31.17
C HIS A 410 13.52 -13.52 -31.55
N GLN A 411 12.64 -13.32 -30.55
CA GLN A 411 11.24 -13.03 -30.78
C GLN A 411 11.08 -11.71 -31.52
N THR A 412 10.17 -11.68 -32.49
CA THR A 412 9.78 -10.44 -33.16
C THR A 412 8.97 -9.54 -32.23
N GLU A 413 8.84 -8.27 -32.59
CA GLU A 413 7.99 -7.32 -31.85
C GLU A 413 6.55 -7.80 -31.70
N ASP A 414 5.99 -8.43 -32.73
CA ASP A 414 4.63 -8.97 -32.69
C ASP A 414 4.49 -10.16 -31.73
N GLN A 415 5.52 -11.02 -31.64
CA GLN A 415 5.56 -12.17 -30.72
C GLN A 415 5.68 -11.74 -29.25
N MET A 416 6.34 -10.60 -29.02
CA MET A 416 6.45 -9.98 -27.70
C MET A 416 5.21 -9.17 -27.29
N GLN A 417 4.20 -9.02 -28.16
CA GLN A 417 2.99 -8.23 -27.87
C GLN A 417 1.77 -9.09 -27.51
N PHE A 418 1.02 -8.63 -26.52
CA PHE A 418 -0.12 -9.31 -25.92
C PHE A 418 -1.39 -8.48 -26.05
N ASP A 419 -2.53 -9.17 -26.19
CA ASP A 419 -3.84 -8.52 -26.26
C ASP A 419 -4.37 -8.14 -24.87
N LEU A 420 -4.02 -8.91 -23.85
CA LEU A 420 -4.38 -8.64 -22.46
C LEU A 420 -3.15 -8.72 -21.58
N ILE A 421 -2.88 -7.65 -20.85
CA ILE A 421 -1.90 -7.67 -19.77
C ILE A 421 -2.65 -7.65 -18.44
N LEU A 422 -2.34 -8.58 -17.55
CA LEU A 422 -2.90 -8.71 -16.22
C LEU A 422 -1.79 -8.45 -15.21
N THR A 423 -2.09 -7.71 -14.16
CA THR A 423 -1.13 -7.52 -13.07
C THR A 423 -1.85 -7.14 -11.78
N ALA A 424 -1.38 -7.67 -10.66
CA ALA A 424 -2.00 -7.52 -9.36
C ALA A 424 -0.97 -7.13 -8.28
N GLU A 425 -1.22 -6.02 -7.59
CA GLU A 425 -0.37 -5.48 -6.52
C GLU A 425 1.07 -5.16 -6.94
N THR A 426 1.26 -4.61 -8.15
CA THR A 426 2.58 -4.32 -8.74
C THR A 426 2.92 -2.82 -8.85
N ILE A 427 2.20 -1.96 -8.13
CA ILE A 427 2.45 -0.49 -8.10
C ILE A 427 2.72 0.03 -6.67
N TYR A 428 3.27 -0.83 -5.81
CA TYR A 428 3.49 -0.54 -4.40
C TYR A 428 4.61 0.48 -4.14
N THR A 429 5.51 0.73 -5.10
CA THR A 429 6.44 1.87 -5.07
C THR A 429 6.36 2.67 -6.36
N GLU A 430 6.78 3.95 -6.33
CA GLU A 430 6.85 4.78 -7.54
C GLU A 430 7.83 4.22 -8.59
N LYS A 431 8.98 3.67 -8.15
CA LYS A 431 9.98 3.08 -9.05
C LYS A 431 9.43 1.87 -9.81
N VAL A 432 8.76 0.96 -9.09
CA VAL A 432 8.14 -0.23 -9.70
C VAL A 432 6.97 0.17 -10.60
N ALA A 433 6.19 1.19 -10.22
CA ALA A 433 5.11 1.72 -11.06
C ALA A 433 5.63 2.26 -12.42
N VAL A 434 6.80 2.92 -12.44
CA VAL A 434 7.46 3.36 -13.68
C VAL A 434 7.91 2.18 -14.53
N GLU A 435 8.57 1.18 -13.92
CA GLU A 435 9.02 -0.01 -14.64
C GLU A 435 7.84 -0.80 -15.24
N LEU A 436 6.75 -0.95 -14.47
CA LEU A 436 5.53 -1.60 -14.92
C LEU A 436 4.94 -0.87 -16.12
N PHE A 437 4.84 0.46 -16.04
CA PHE A 437 4.29 1.27 -17.12
C PHE A 437 5.11 1.14 -18.42
N GLN A 438 6.44 1.18 -18.34
CA GLN A 438 7.29 0.96 -19.51
C GLN A 438 7.15 -0.45 -20.09
N THR A 439 7.01 -1.44 -19.22
CA THR A 439 6.77 -2.84 -19.62
C THR A 439 5.42 -2.99 -20.32
N ILE A 440 4.36 -2.37 -19.81
CA ILE A 440 3.04 -2.34 -20.47
C ILE A 440 3.15 -1.65 -21.84
N LYS A 441 3.85 -0.52 -21.95
CA LYS A 441 4.07 0.16 -23.25
C LYS A 441 4.79 -0.73 -24.27
N ARG A 442 5.77 -1.50 -23.82
CA ARG A 442 6.57 -2.43 -24.65
C ARG A 442 5.73 -3.59 -25.16
N HIS A 443 4.91 -4.19 -24.28
CA HIS A 443 4.29 -5.48 -24.50
C HIS A 443 2.79 -5.42 -24.82
N LEU A 444 2.10 -4.29 -24.65
CA LEU A 444 0.68 -4.20 -24.99
C LEU A 444 0.51 -3.98 -26.49
N ARG A 445 -0.20 -4.91 -27.15
CA ARG A 445 -0.46 -4.85 -28.59
C ARG A 445 -1.18 -3.57 -28.98
N ARG A 446 -0.72 -2.94 -30.06
CA ARG A 446 -1.39 -1.78 -30.66
C ARG A 446 -2.67 -2.21 -31.39
N SER A 447 -3.74 -2.37 -30.63
CA SER A 447 -5.05 -2.78 -31.12
C SER A 447 -6.15 -2.11 -30.28
N PRO A 448 -7.29 -1.72 -30.87
CA PRO A 448 -8.42 -1.12 -30.14
C PRO A 448 -9.02 -2.07 -29.09
N ASN A 449 -8.83 -3.39 -29.25
CA ASN A 449 -9.36 -4.39 -28.33
C ASN A 449 -8.38 -4.75 -27.21
N ALA A 450 -7.10 -4.39 -27.37
CA ALA A 450 -6.06 -4.72 -26.42
C ALA A 450 -6.13 -3.81 -25.18
N ARG A 451 -5.88 -4.39 -24.01
CA ARG A 451 -5.98 -3.68 -22.73
C ARG A 451 -5.01 -4.23 -21.69
N ALA A 452 -4.54 -3.36 -20.79
CA ALA A 452 -3.88 -3.80 -19.57
C ALA A 452 -4.82 -3.55 -18.38
N LEU A 453 -4.95 -4.53 -17.49
CA LEU A 453 -5.73 -4.44 -16.25
C LEU A 453 -4.78 -4.49 -15.06
N VAL A 454 -4.70 -3.38 -14.34
CA VAL A 454 -3.84 -3.18 -13.17
C VAL A 454 -4.73 -3.16 -11.93
N ALA A 455 -4.74 -4.27 -11.19
CA ALA A 455 -5.45 -4.38 -9.92
C ALA A 455 -4.50 -4.01 -8.77
N ALA A 456 -4.85 -3.01 -7.97
CA ALA A 456 -3.95 -2.52 -6.94
C ALA A 456 -4.69 -1.93 -5.74
N LYS A 457 -4.00 -1.85 -4.60
CA LYS A 457 -4.48 -1.05 -3.48
C LYS A 457 -4.40 0.43 -3.87
N LYS A 458 -5.43 1.20 -3.52
CA LYS A 458 -5.53 2.64 -3.79
C LYS A 458 -4.29 3.39 -3.28
N TYR A 459 -3.78 2.98 -2.11
CA TYR A 459 -2.55 3.50 -1.50
C TYR A 459 -1.70 2.39 -0.88
N TYR A 460 -0.39 2.49 -0.96
CA TYR A 460 0.56 1.64 -0.25
C TYR A 460 1.27 2.47 0.82
N PHE A 461 0.96 2.20 2.09
CA PHE A 461 1.49 2.97 3.20
C PHE A 461 2.99 2.68 3.39
N GLY A 462 3.80 3.73 3.49
CA GLY A 462 5.25 3.63 3.76
C GLY A 462 6.14 3.51 2.53
N THR A 463 5.57 3.29 1.34
CA THR A 463 6.31 3.02 0.09
C THR A 463 6.02 4.00 -1.04
N ASN A 464 5.18 5.02 -0.79
CA ASN A 464 4.70 6.04 -1.74
C ASN A 464 3.94 5.52 -2.98
N GLY A 465 3.72 4.21 -3.12
CA GLY A 465 2.89 3.66 -4.20
C GLY A 465 1.41 4.01 -4.05
N SER A 466 0.74 4.28 -5.16
CA SER A 466 -0.72 4.51 -5.20
C SER A 466 -1.26 4.39 -6.61
N VAL A 467 -2.55 4.10 -6.72
CA VAL A 467 -3.26 4.12 -8.01
C VAL A 467 -3.23 5.52 -8.62
N GLN A 468 -3.41 6.57 -7.80
CA GLN A 468 -3.36 7.95 -8.28
C GLN A 468 -2.01 8.31 -8.90
N HIS A 469 -0.89 7.91 -8.27
CA HIS A 469 0.44 8.12 -8.82
C HIS A 469 0.58 7.41 -10.17
N PHE A 470 0.20 6.14 -10.26
CA PHE A 470 0.29 5.37 -11.50
C PHE A 470 -0.59 5.93 -12.62
N VAL A 471 -1.83 6.32 -12.34
CA VAL A 471 -2.72 6.98 -13.31
C VAL A 471 -2.13 8.32 -13.77
N GLY A 472 -1.56 9.10 -12.85
CA GLY A 472 -0.87 10.36 -13.18
C GLY A 472 0.32 10.15 -14.12
N LEU A 473 1.11 9.09 -13.89
CA LEU A 473 2.21 8.70 -14.78
C LEU A 473 1.70 8.38 -16.20
N VAL A 474 0.65 7.57 -16.31
CA VAL A 474 0.04 7.18 -17.60
C VAL A 474 -0.50 8.41 -18.34
N GLN A 475 -1.22 9.29 -17.63
CA GLN A 475 -1.80 10.51 -18.20
C GLN A 475 -0.72 11.51 -18.66
N ALA A 476 0.38 11.63 -17.91
CA ALA A 476 1.47 12.53 -18.26
C ALA A 476 2.22 12.09 -19.53
N ASP A 477 2.37 10.78 -19.75
CA ASP A 477 2.99 10.21 -20.95
C ASP A 477 2.07 10.31 -22.18
N GLY A 478 0.76 10.22 -22.00
CA GLY A 478 -0.25 10.46 -23.04
C GLY A 478 -0.41 9.35 -24.09
N VAL A 479 0.35 8.26 -24.00
CA VAL A 479 0.24 7.10 -24.93
C VAL A 479 -1.02 6.28 -24.68
N PHE A 480 -1.46 6.17 -23.42
CA PHE A 480 -2.64 5.41 -23.04
C PHE A 480 -3.69 6.28 -22.34
N ARG A 481 -4.95 5.89 -22.49
CA ARG A 481 -6.03 6.30 -21.59
C ARG A 481 -6.03 5.36 -20.39
N ALA A 482 -6.07 5.92 -19.18
CA ALA A 482 -6.28 5.18 -17.94
C ALA A 482 -7.69 5.41 -17.38
N GLU A 483 -8.40 4.34 -17.02
CA GLU A 483 -9.75 4.40 -16.47
C GLU A 483 -9.93 3.40 -15.33
N THR A 484 -10.44 3.86 -14.18
CA THR A 484 -10.79 2.97 -13.06
C THR A 484 -12.13 2.31 -13.35
N LEU A 485 -12.14 0.99 -13.57
CA LEU A 485 -13.33 0.23 -13.92
C LEU A 485 -14.04 -0.40 -12.73
N TRP A 486 -13.32 -0.59 -11.64
CA TRP A 486 -13.83 -1.25 -10.45
C TRP A 486 -13.14 -0.73 -9.20
N GLU A 487 -13.90 -0.70 -8.11
CA GLU A 487 -13.41 -0.31 -6.79
C GLU A 487 -14.13 -1.14 -5.73
N GLU A 488 -13.37 -1.68 -4.78
CA GLU A 488 -13.90 -2.39 -3.61
C GLU A 488 -13.69 -1.55 -2.36
N ARG A 489 -14.79 -1.36 -1.63
CA ARG A 489 -14.79 -0.76 -0.29
C ARG A 489 -15.43 -1.75 0.68
N ASP A 490 -14.65 -2.74 1.09
CA ASP A 490 -15.11 -3.75 2.05
C ASP A 490 -15.14 -3.24 3.51
N CYS A 491 -14.66 -2.02 3.74
CA CYS A 491 -14.47 -1.41 5.07
C CYS A 491 -13.69 -2.33 6.03
N LYS A 492 -12.77 -3.13 5.52
CA LYS A 492 -11.99 -4.12 6.29
C LYS A 492 -10.53 -4.15 5.88
N SER A 493 -10.25 -3.90 4.60
CA SER A 493 -8.92 -3.80 4.01
C SER A 493 -8.74 -2.41 3.38
N ASN A 494 -7.61 -2.20 2.70
CA ASN A 494 -7.40 -1.00 1.91
C ASN A 494 -8.39 -0.98 0.75
N ILE A 495 -8.79 0.21 0.29
CA ILE A 495 -9.58 0.33 -0.93
C ILE A 495 -8.75 -0.25 -2.08
N ARG A 496 -9.36 -1.10 -2.90
CA ARG A 496 -8.69 -1.74 -4.04
C ARG A 496 -9.39 -1.31 -5.31
N GLU A 497 -8.62 -1.07 -6.36
CA GLU A 497 -9.10 -0.56 -7.64
C GLU A 497 -8.54 -1.40 -8.77
N ILE A 498 -9.30 -1.51 -9.86
CA ILE A 498 -8.82 -2.07 -11.13
C ILE A 498 -8.81 -0.94 -12.15
N VAL A 499 -7.61 -0.60 -12.61
CA VAL A 499 -7.38 0.41 -13.65
C VAL A 499 -7.15 -0.29 -14.97
N GLN A 500 -7.89 0.12 -15.99
CA GLN A 500 -7.70 -0.29 -17.37
C GLN A 500 -6.86 0.74 -18.11
N LEU A 501 -5.85 0.27 -18.86
CA LEU A 501 -5.10 1.05 -19.84
C LEU A 501 -5.46 0.57 -21.24
N THR A 502 -5.80 1.50 -22.13
CA THR A 502 -6.06 1.24 -23.55
C THR A 502 -5.43 2.33 -24.41
N TYR A 503 -5.10 2.02 -25.66
CA TYR A 503 -4.78 3.06 -26.62
C TYR A 503 -6.00 3.97 -26.84
N PRO A 504 -5.82 5.30 -27.00
CA PRO A 504 -6.91 6.18 -27.41
C PRO A 504 -7.42 5.78 -28.80
N CYS A 505 -8.74 5.80 -28.99
CA CYS A 505 -9.40 5.51 -30.26
C CYS A 505 -9.18 6.61 -31.30
#